data_AF-A0A9J6FKE9-F1
#
_entry.id   AF-A0A9J6FKE9-F1
#
_cell.length_a   1.000
_cell.length_b   1.000
_cell.length_c   1.000
_cell.angle_alpha   90.00
_cell.angle_beta   90.00
_cell.angle_gamma   90.00
#
_symmetry.space_group_name_H-M   'P 1'
#
loop_
_entity.id
_entity.type
_entity.pdbx_description
1 polymer ?
#
loop_
_entity_poly.entity_id
_entity_poly.type
_entity_poly.pdbx_seq_one_letter_code
_entity_poly.pdbx_strand_id
1 'polypeptide(L)'
;MASRRNLRQNPQPRVKRGQRTSRDGAVVQCTTIPQFSGADARTISELRLKLDDVCRELSVIKDALDDLEDIRSTVSALQETVRAEMKKIREESAAISKRILMKVEKIHHFLTGESEPAKDQPRWSKFEWRVENFSKLKEQMLGGKAKYFYSENFYVGSHGYKMYLGATLAEKNCKGKVCLSVYTYITRGPYDRTLQWPYRRRSTFVVVDQKTNHHHKVAEMVPQELGRKQEHCFRRPKSGPNEGIGFTSLLSLEDLEDLEKGYLFKDSIIIHFITSDV
;
A
#
# COMPACT_ATOMS: atom_id res chain seq x y z
N MET A 1 13.87 6.44 60.82
CA MET A 1 12.57 7.09 60.55
C MET A 1 11.80 6.26 59.54
N ALA A 2 10.48 6.20 59.76
CA ALA A 2 9.42 5.47 59.06
C ALA A 2 9.55 5.31 57.53
N SER A 3 9.16 4.16 56.99
CA SER A 3 7.80 3.96 56.42
C SER A 3 7.66 2.58 55.77
N ARG A 4 6.89 1.67 56.37
CA ARG A 4 6.26 0.53 55.68
C ARG A 4 4.82 0.43 56.17
N ARG A 5 3.87 0.75 55.29
CA ARG A 5 2.43 0.61 55.53
C ARG A 5 2.04 -0.86 55.35
N ASN A 6 1.56 -1.45 56.44
CA ASN A 6 1.03 -2.81 56.52
C ASN A 6 -0.42 -2.88 56.00
N LEU A 7 -0.70 -4.00 55.34
CA LEU A 7 -2.04 -4.53 55.09
C LEU A 7 -2.85 -4.59 56.40
N ARG A 8 -4.14 -4.21 56.32
CA ARG A 8 -5.16 -4.66 57.27
C ARG A 8 -6.36 -5.18 56.50
N GLN A 9 -6.65 -6.45 56.76
CA GLN A 9 -7.87 -7.16 56.40
C GLN A 9 -9.00 -6.85 57.40
N ASN A 10 -10.23 -7.07 56.89
CA ASN A 10 -11.51 -7.30 57.56
C ASN A 10 -12.23 -6.09 58.19
N PRO A 11 -13.59 -6.07 58.24
CA PRO A 11 -14.53 -7.21 58.12
C PRO A 11 -15.75 -6.99 57.19
N GLN A 12 -16.47 -8.09 56.89
CA GLN A 12 -17.80 -8.04 56.27
C GLN A 12 -18.87 -7.38 57.17
N PRO A 13 -19.82 -6.60 56.61
CA PRO A 13 -21.07 -6.29 57.28
C PRO A 13 -22.17 -7.30 56.91
N ARG A 14 -22.68 -7.93 57.97
CA ARG A 14 -23.87 -8.79 58.04
C ARG A 14 -25.10 -8.15 57.39
N VAL A 15 -25.77 -8.91 56.52
CA VAL A 15 -27.14 -8.60 56.08
C VAL A 15 -28.08 -8.71 57.29
N LYS A 16 -28.76 -7.61 57.58
CA LYS A 16 -29.72 -7.46 58.67
C LYS A 16 -30.96 -8.35 58.41
N ARG A 17 -31.11 -9.45 59.17
CA ARG A 17 -32.44 -10.02 59.43
C ARG A 17 -33.19 -9.04 60.31
N GLY A 18 -34.24 -8.43 59.77
CA GLY A 18 -35.17 -7.62 60.55
C GLY A 18 -35.79 -8.47 61.66
N GLN A 19 -35.51 -8.12 62.90
CA GLN A 19 -36.28 -8.56 64.05
C GLN A 19 -37.67 -7.92 63.96
N ARG A 20 -38.73 -8.73 64.05
CA ARG A 20 -39.89 -8.32 64.85
C ARG A 20 -39.83 -9.09 66.15
N THR A 21 -39.36 -8.37 67.16
CA THR A 21 -39.50 -8.72 68.57
C THR A 21 -40.97 -8.87 68.90
N SER A 22 -41.39 -10.07 69.29
CA SER A 22 -42.61 -10.23 70.09
C SER A 22 -42.27 -9.77 71.51
N ARG A 23 -42.56 -8.49 71.79
CA ARG A 23 -42.80 -7.99 73.13
C ARG A 23 -44.30 -7.82 73.22
N ASP A 24 -44.96 -8.79 73.82
CA ASP A 24 -45.92 -8.58 74.89
C ASP A 24 -46.60 -9.92 75.16
N GLY A 25 -46.47 -10.38 76.40
CA GLY A 25 -47.26 -11.47 76.93
C GLY A 25 -48.70 -11.02 77.01
N ALA A 26 -49.44 -11.21 75.93
CA ALA A 26 -50.89 -11.17 75.92
C ALA A 26 -51.37 -12.52 75.38
N VAL A 27 -51.96 -13.31 76.27
CA VAL A 27 -52.84 -14.41 75.88
C VAL A 27 -53.96 -13.76 75.08
N VAL A 28 -53.89 -13.82 73.74
CA VAL A 28 -55.00 -13.43 72.89
C VAL A 28 -56.10 -14.46 73.16
N GLN A 29 -57.07 -14.09 73.98
CA GLN A 29 -58.31 -14.83 74.16
C GLN A 29 -58.86 -15.12 72.76
N CYS A 30 -58.99 -16.41 72.46
CA CYS A 30 -59.63 -16.92 71.27
C CYS A 30 -61.05 -16.35 71.23
N THR A 31 -61.24 -15.25 70.51
CA THR A 31 -62.56 -14.68 70.27
C THR A 31 -63.27 -15.70 69.39
N THR A 32 -64.36 -16.25 69.92
CA THR A 32 -65.20 -17.25 69.25
C THR A 32 -65.44 -16.82 67.81
N ILE A 33 -64.87 -17.57 66.85
CA ILE A 33 -65.19 -17.43 65.44
C ILE A 33 -66.71 -17.59 65.32
N PRO A 34 -67.46 -16.64 64.75
CA PRO A 34 -68.89 -16.78 64.61
C PRO A 34 -69.20 -18.11 63.90
N GLN A 35 -69.97 -18.98 64.56
CA GLN A 35 -70.47 -20.20 63.93
C GLN A 35 -71.59 -19.82 62.97
N PHE A 36 -71.23 -19.61 61.71
CA PHE A 36 -72.21 -19.42 60.63
C PHE A 36 -72.96 -20.75 60.41
N SER A 37 -74.29 -20.73 60.51
CA SER A 37 -75.13 -21.91 60.23
C SER A 37 -76.21 -21.58 59.20
N GLY A 38 -76.59 -22.56 58.38
CA GLY A 38 -77.63 -22.40 57.35
C GLY A 38 -77.14 -21.64 56.11
N ALA A 39 -77.85 -20.58 55.71
CA ALA A 39 -77.60 -19.83 54.47
C ALA A 39 -76.22 -19.17 54.44
N ASP A 40 -75.75 -18.63 55.57
CA ASP A 40 -74.48 -17.91 55.66
C ASP A 40 -73.27 -18.82 55.40
N ALA A 41 -73.30 -20.05 55.89
CA ALA A 41 -72.25 -21.04 55.65
C ALA A 41 -72.15 -21.46 54.17
N ARG A 42 -73.29 -21.49 53.45
CA ARG A 42 -73.33 -21.76 52.00
C ARG A 42 -72.73 -20.60 51.22
N THR A 43 -73.09 -19.37 51.55
CA THR A 43 -72.55 -18.15 50.92
C THR A 43 -71.03 -18.05 51.13
N ILE A 44 -70.55 -18.34 52.34
CA ILE A 44 -69.11 -18.35 52.65
C ILE A 44 -68.37 -19.42 51.83
N SER A 45 -68.96 -20.60 51.66
CA SER A 45 -68.37 -21.68 50.85
C SER A 45 -68.33 -21.32 49.36
N GLU A 46 -69.38 -20.67 48.85
CA GLU A 46 -69.44 -20.20 47.46
C GLU A 46 -68.42 -19.07 47.20
N LEU A 47 -68.28 -18.12 48.13
CA LEU A 47 -67.27 -17.07 48.07
C LEU A 47 -65.84 -17.65 48.11
N ARG A 48 -65.61 -18.72 48.88
CA ARG A 48 -64.32 -19.40 48.93
C ARG A 48 -63.97 -20.05 47.60
N LEU A 49 -64.92 -20.72 46.94
CA LEU A 49 -64.70 -21.31 45.62
C LEU A 49 -64.40 -20.22 44.57
N LYS A 50 -65.11 -19.09 44.61
CA LYS A 50 -64.83 -17.93 43.74
C LYS A 50 -63.45 -17.34 44.02
N LEU A 51 -63.04 -17.28 45.29
CA LEU A 51 -61.70 -16.82 45.66
C LEU A 51 -60.60 -17.76 45.17
N ASP A 52 -60.78 -19.06 45.31
CA ASP A 52 -59.84 -20.08 44.80
C ASP A 52 -59.73 -20.03 43.27
N ASP A 53 -60.85 -19.74 42.58
CA ASP A 53 -60.89 -19.54 41.13
C ASP A 53 -60.08 -18.33 40.69
N VAL A 54 -60.33 -17.18 41.33
CA VAL A 54 -59.56 -15.95 41.12
C VAL A 54 -58.08 -16.15 41.43
N CYS A 55 -57.72 -16.86 42.51
CA CYS A 55 -56.34 -17.16 42.83
C CYS A 55 -55.66 -18.01 41.75
N ARG A 56 -56.39 -18.94 41.12
CA ARG A 56 -55.87 -19.75 40.02
C ARG A 56 -55.66 -18.92 38.76
N GLU A 57 -56.63 -18.08 38.39
CA GLU A 57 -56.50 -17.16 37.27
C GLU A 57 -55.33 -16.17 37.47
N LEU A 58 -55.16 -15.65 38.69
CA LEU A 58 -54.03 -14.80 39.04
C LEU A 58 -52.68 -15.52 38.91
N SER A 59 -52.62 -16.83 39.22
CA SER A 59 -51.41 -17.61 38.99
C SER A 59 -51.09 -17.74 37.50
N VAL A 60 -52.08 -18.05 36.66
CA VAL A 60 -51.91 -18.15 35.20
C VAL A 60 -51.46 -16.82 34.60
N ILE A 61 -52.05 -15.70 35.04
CA ILE A 61 -51.65 -14.36 34.60
C ILE A 61 -50.22 -14.05 35.01
N LYS A 62 -49.81 -14.45 36.22
CA LYS A 62 -48.44 -14.25 36.71
C LYS A 62 -47.44 -15.02 35.84
N ASP A 63 -47.71 -16.29 35.56
CA ASP A 63 -46.83 -17.11 34.71
C ASP A 63 -46.72 -16.51 33.30
N ALA A 64 -47.83 -16.02 32.73
CA ALA A 64 -47.83 -15.34 31.44
C ALA A 64 -47.05 -14.01 31.44
N LEU A 65 -47.00 -13.29 32.57
CA LEU A 65 -46.18 -12.08 32.71
C LEU A 65 -44.68 -12.42 32.76
N ASP A 66 -44.32 -13.51 33.43
CA ASP A 66 -42.93 -14.00 33.46
C ASP A 66 -42.49 -14.43 32.04
N ASP A 67 -43.33 -15.12 31.27
CA ASP A 67 -43.06 -15.47 29.85
C ASP A 67 -42.85 -14.22 28.97
N LEU A 68 -43.64 -13.17 29.18
CA LEU A 68 -43.49 -11.91 28.44
C LEU A 68 -42.20 -11.16 28.80
N GLU A 69 -41.76 -11.26 30.04
CA GLU A 69 -40.47 -10.72 30.50
C GLU A 69 -39.31 -11.44 29.78
N ASP A 70 -39.37 -12.77 29.67
CA ASP A 70 -38.41 -13.57 28.95
C ASP A 70 -38.40 -13.24 27.45
N ILE A 71 -39.56 -13.12 26.81
CA ILE A 71 -39.67 -12.67 25.41
C ILE A 71 -39.07 -11.27 25.24
N ARG A 72 -39.34 -10.35 26.17
CA ARG A 72 -38.76 -8.99 26.10
C ARG A 72 -37.23 -9.03 26.18
N SER A 73 -36.68 -9.89 27.04
CA SER A 73 -35.24 -10.05 27.18
C SER A 73 -34.60 -10.59 25.88
N THR A 74 -35.22 -11.61 25.26
CA THR A 74 -34.73 -12.20 24.01
C THR A 74 -34.84 -11.25 22.83
N VAL A 75 -35.94 -10.49 22.72
CA VAL A 75 -36.09 -9.43 21.70
C VAL A 75 -35.00 -8.37 21.86
N SER A 76 -34.68 -7.97 23.09
CA SER A 76 -33.62 -6.98 23.35
C SER A 76 -32.25 -7.50 22.91
N ALA A 77 -31.92 -8.76 23.22
CA ALA A 77 -30.67 -9.39 22.78
C ALA A 77 -30.58 -9.54 21.25
N LEU A 78 -31.69 -9.90 20.60
CA LEU A 78 -31.76 -9.96 19.13
C LEU A 78 -31.58 -8.57 18.50
N GLN A 79 -32.20 -7.53 19.08
CA GLN A 79 -32.02 -6.16 18.61
C GLN A 79 -30.55 -5.70 18.70
N GLU A 80 -29.84 -6.04 19.77
CA GLU A 80 -28.41 -5.74 19.89
C GLU A 80 -27.58 -6.48 18.84
N THR A 81 -27.87 -7.77 18.61
CA THR A 81 -27.19 -8.58 17.60
C THR A 81 -27.39 -8.01 16.20
N VAL A 82 -28.64 -7.68 15.84
CA VAL A 82 -28.96 -7.05 14.55
C VAL A 82 -28.24 -5.71 14.39
N ARG A 83 -28.20 -4.88 15.43
CA ARG A 83 -27.46 -3.60 15.39
C ARG A 83 -25.96 -3.83 15.14
N ALA A 84 -25.36 -4.82 15.79
CA ALA A 84 -23.94 -5.15 15.62
C ALA A 84 -23.64 -5.63 14.20
N GLU A 85 -24.44 -6.56 13.66
CA GLU A 85 -24.27 -7.05 12.29
C GLU A 85 -24.51 -5.95 11.25
N MET A 86 -25.52 -5.09 11.43
CA MET A 86 -25.74 -3.93 10.56
C MET A 86 -24.54 -2.98 10.55
N LYS A 87 -23.88 -2.77 11.71
CA LYS A 87 -22.68 -1.95 11.80
C LYS A 87 -21.52 -2.59 11.02
N LYS A 88 -21.31 -3.89 11.18
CA LYS A 88 -20.28 -4.65 10.47
C LYS A 88 -20.48 -4.59 8.96
N ILE A 89 -21.70 -4.84 8.47
CA ILE A 89 -22.06 -4.75 7.05
C ILE A 89 -21.79 -3.35 6.50
N ARG A 90 -22.10 -2.28 7.26
CA ARG A 90 -21.81 -0.90 6.84
C ARG A 90 -20.31 -0.63 6.70
N GLU A 91 -19.51 -1.09 7.66
CA GLU A 91 -18.05 -0.93 7.63
C GLU A 91 -17.42 -1.70 6.46
N GLU A 92 -17.83 -2.95 6.23
CA GLU A 92 -17.39 -3.76 5.09
C GLU A 92 -17.82 -3.13 3.76
N SER A 93 -19.07 -2.68 3.64
CA SER A 93 -19.58 -1.99 2.46
C SER A 93 -18.80 -0.70 2.18
N ALA A 94 -18.48 0.10 3.20
CA ALA A 94 -17.68 1.31 3.03
C ALA A 94 -16.27 1.01 2.53
N ALA A 95 -15.64 -0.06 3.06
CA ALA A 95 -14.32 -0.51 2.61
C ALA A 95 -14.34 -0.99 1.15
N ILE A 96 -15.38 -1.74 0.75
CA ILE A 96 -15.57 -2.19 -0.63
C ILE A 96 -15.79 -0.98 -1.55
N SER A 97 -16.69 -0.07 -1.20
CA SER A 97 -16.95 1.15 -1.98
C SER A 97 -15.70 1.98 -2.19
N LYS A 98 -14.86 2.14 -1.14
CA LYS A 98 -13.57 2.84 -1.25
C LYS A 98 -12.61 2.14 -2.24
N ARG A 99 -12.52 0.81 -2.20
CA ARG A 99 -11.68 0.04 -3.15
C ARG A 99 -12.19 0.12 -4.58
N ILE A 100 -13.50 0.12 -4.78
CA ILE A 100 -14.13 0.30 -6.09
C ILE A 100 -13.81 1.69 -6.62
N LEU A 101 -14.02 2.73 -5.82
CA LEU A 101 -13.74 4.12 -6.21
C LEU A 101 -12.29 4.29 -6.64
N MET A 102 -11.32 3.80 -5.87
CA MET A 102 -9.89 3.83 -6.23
C MET A 102 -9.58 3.13 -7.55
N LYS A 103 -10.27 2.02 -7.86
CA LYS A 103 -10.09 1.32 -9.15
C LYS A 103 -10.73 2.09 -10.30
N VAL A 104 -11.91 2.66 -10.08
CA VAL A 104 -12.61 3.50 -11.07
C VAL A 104 -11.77 4.74 -11.37
N GLU A 105 -11.19 5.39 -10.38
CA GLU A 105 -10.27 6.54 -10.55
C GLU A 105 -9.03 6.16 -11.36
N LYS A 106 -8.41 5.01 -11.08
CA LYS A 106 -7.26 4.51 -11.86
C LYS A 106 -7.62 4.22 -13.31
N ILE A 107 -8.79 3.63 -13.55
CA ILE A 107 -9.29 3.33 -14.90
C ILE A 107 -9.65 4.62 -15.62
N HIS A 108 -10.32 5.56 -14.94
CA HIS A 108 -10.64 6.89 -15.47
C HIS A 108 -9.35 7.62 -15.88
N HIS A 109 -8.34 7.66 -15.02
CA HIS A 109 -7.02 8.23 -15.32
C HIS A 109 -6.33 7.56 -16.52
N PHE A 110 -6.43 6.24 -16.64
CA PHE A 110 -5.89 5.49 -17.78
C PHE A 110 -6.62 5.82 -19.09
N LEU A 111 -7.95 5.99 -19.04
CA LEU A 111 -8.80 6.18 -20.21
C LEU A 111 -8.87 7.64 -20.69
N THR A 112 -8.90 8.61 -19.78
CA THR A 112 -9.06 10.03 -20.16
C THR A 112 -7.74 10.70 -20.52
N GLY A 113 -6.59 10.14 -20.13
CA GLY A 113 -5.29 10.80 -20.34
C GLY A 113 -5.14 12.14 -19.62
N GLU A 114 -6.19 12.57 -18.89
CA GLU A 114 -6.19 13.73 -18.01
C GLU A 114 -5.55 13.29 -16.70
N SER A 115 -4.22 13.33 -16.72
CA SER A 115 -3.44 13.60 -15.52
C SER A 115 -3.90 14.94 -14.97
N GLU A 116 -4.36 15.00 -13.71
CA GLU A 116 -4.05 16.19 -12.91
C GLU A 116 -2.56 16.47 -13.11
N PRO A 117 -2.13 17.74 -13.28
CA PRO A 117 -0.73 18.02 -13.42
C PRO A 117 -0.06 17.65 -12.09
N ALA A 118 0.46 16.43 -12.01
CA ALA A 118 1.51 16.04 -11.08
C ALA A 118 2.72 16.89 -11.48
N LYS A 119 2.69 18.16 -11.08
CA LYS A 119 3.60 19.22 -11.50
C LYS A 119 5.00 19.05 -10.91
N ASP A 120 5.17 18.12 -9.97
CA ASP A 120 6.39 18.02 -9.16
C ASP A 120 7.01 16.61 -9.11
N GLN A 121 6.63 15.67 -9.99
CA GLN A 121 7.45 14.47 -10.17
C GLN A 121 8.38 14.64 -11.38
N PRO A 122 9.71 14.66 -11.19
CA PRO A 122 10.64 14.62 -12.32
C PRO A 122 10.34 13.36 -13.14
N ARG A 123 9.95 13.52 -14.41
CA ARG A 123 9.80 12.36 -15.30
C ARG A 123 11.18 11.88 -15.67
N TRP A 124 11.71 10.95 -14.89
CA TRP A 124 12.94 10.25 -15.22
C TRP A 124 12.64 8.96 -15.99
N SER A 125 13.58 8.52 -16.81
CA SER A 125 13.53 7.22 -17.48
C SER A 125 14.91 6.60 -17.44
N LYS A 126 14.99 5.30 -17.16
CA LYS A 126 16.25 4.54 -17.09
C LYS A 126 16.18 3.38 -18.06
N PHE A 127 17.25 3.23 -18.84
CA PHE A 127 17.53 2.05 -19.63
C PHE A 127 18.82 1.40 -19.11
N GLU A 128 18.80 0.08 -18.95
CA GLU A 128 19.99 -0.71 -18.57
C GLU A 128 20.43 -1.54 -19.77
N TRP A 129 21.67 -1.34 -20.21
CA TRP A 129 22.30 -2.12 -21.24
C TRP A 129 23.37 -3.02 -20.63
N ARG A 130 23.13 -4.33 -20.66
CA ARG A 130 24.13 -5.34 -20.29
C ARG A 130 24.81 -5.85 -21.56
N VAL A 131 26.13 -5.70 -21.61
CA VAL A 131 26.97 -6.19 -22.70
C VAL A 131 27.65 -7.46 -22.22
N GLU A 132 27.22 -8.59 -22.75
CA GLU A 132 27.79 -9.90 -22.43
C GLU A 132 28.89 -10.30 -23.42
N ASN A 133 29.73 -11.27 -23.03
CA ASN A 133 30.85 -11.77 -23.83
C ASN A 133 31.83 -10.67 -24.24
N PHE A 134 32.15 -9.78 -23.29
CA PHE A 134 32.97 -8.59 -23.53
C PHE A 134 34.35 -8.94 -24.09
N SER A 135 34.96 -10.03 -23.63
CA SER A 135 36.26 -10.55 -24.11
C SER A 135 36.30 -10.75 -25.62
N LYS A 136 35.29 -11.45 -26.19
CA LYS A 136 35.15 -11.71 -27.62
C LYS A 136 34.88 -10.42 -28.40
N LEU A 137 34.05 -9.55 -27.85
CA LEU A 137 33.71 -8.27 -28.45
C LEU A 137 34.95 -7.36 -28.52
N LYS A 138 35.74 -7.30 -27.45
CA LYS A 138 37.02 -6.61 -27.39
C LYS A 138 37.97 -7.11 -28.47
N GLU A 139 38.14 -8.42 -28.59
CA GLU A 139 39.00 -9.04 -29.62
C GLU A 139 38.57 -8.61 -31.03
N GLN A 140 37.28 -8.67 -31.34
CA GLN A 140 36.75 -8.27 -32.64
C GLN A 140 37.01 -6.79 -32.94
N MET A 141 36.93 -5.93 -31.93
CA MET A 141 37.09 -4.49 -32.11
C MET A 141 38.55 -4.08 -32.24
N LEU A 142 39.42 -4.60 -31.37
CA LEU A 142 40.86 -4.35 -31.47
C LEU A 142 41.47 -4.99 -32.72
N GLY A 143 40.93 -6.12 -33.17
CA GLY A 143 41.27 -6.74 -34.44
C GLY A 143 40.65 -6.08 -35.68
N GLY A 144 39.90 -4.97 -35.51
CA GLY A 144 39.31 -4.20 -36.61
C GLY A 144 38.12 -4.85 -37.33
N LYS A 145 37.62 -5.99 -36.85
CA LYS A 145 36.45 -6.70 -37.42
C LYS A 145 35.13 -5.96 -37.13
N ALA A 146 35.08 -5.21 -36.04
CA ALA A 146 33.93 -4.39 -35.66
C ALA A 146 34.40 -3.00 -35.19
N LYS A 147 33.64 -1.95 -35.53
CA LYS A 147 33.94 -0.58 -35.05
C LYS A 147 33.07 -0.17 -33.87
N TYR A 148 31.86 -0.70 -33.80
CA TYR A 148 30.89 -0.40 -32.74
C TYR A 148 30.13 -1.66 -32.37
N PHE A 149 29.60 -1.65 -31.15
CA PHE A 149 28.58 -2.57 -30.68
C PHE A 149 27.40 -1.75 -30.16
N TYR A 150 26.19 -2.30 -30.29
CA TYR A 150 24.95 -1.55 -30.10
C TYR A 150 24.00 -2.27 -29.13
N SER A 151 23.20 -1.50 -28.41
CA SER A 151 22.07 -2.02 -27.63
C SER A 151 20.87 -2.28 -28.53
N GLU A 152 19.87 -2.93 -27.96
CA GLU A 152 18.51 -2.90 -28.48
C GLU A 152 17.92 -1.48 -28.46
N ASN A 153 16.85 -1.28 -29.22
CA ASN A 153 16.10 -0.03 -29.16
C ASN A 153 15.29 0.04 -27.86
N PHE A 154 15.28 1.22 -27.24
CA PHE A 154 14.48 1.53 -26.07
C PHE A 154 13.75 2.86 -26.25
N TYR A 155 12.85 3.17 -25.31
CA TYR A 155 12.05 4.39 -25.33
C TYR A 155 12.31 5.24 -24.09
N VAL A 156 12.46 6.55 -24.29
CA VAL A 156 12.60 7.55 -23.23
C VAL A 156 11.25 8.21 -22.98
N GLY A 157 10.58 7.81 -21.89
CA GLY A 157 9.22 8.23 -21.52
C GLY A 157 8.12 7.29 -22.05
N SER A 158 6.92 7.36 -21.44
CA SER A 158 5.73 6.66 -21.96
C SER A 158 5.36 7.25 -23.32
N HIS A 159 5.26 6.40 -24.35
CA HIS A 159 5.07 6.83 -25.75
C HIS A 159 6.16 7.83 -26.21
N GLY A 160 7.41 7.55 -25.84
CA GLY A 160 8.53 8.48 -25.89
C GLY A 160 9.45 8.40 -27.12
N TYR A 161 10.61 9.06 -27.02
CA TYR A 161 11.64 9.04 -28.05
C TYR A 161 12.23 7.64 -28.19
N LYS A 162 12.31 7.12 -29.42
CA LYS A 162 12.97 5.84 -29.70
C LYS A 162 14.47 6.08 -29.83
N MET A 163 15.27 5.35 -29.05
CA MET A 163 16.72 5.51 -28.99
C MET A 163 17.42 4.15 -28.91
N TYR A 164 18.72 4.13 -29.19
CA TYR A 164 19.61 3.01 -28.85
C TYR A 164 20.98 3.55 -28.46
N LEU A 165 21.77 2.74 -27.76
CA LEU A 165 23.15 3.06 -27.40
C LEU A 165 24.11 2.38 -28.38
N GLY A 166 25.24 3.04 -28.63
CA GLY A 166 26.37 2.44 -29.32
C GLY A 166 27.65 2.78 -28.59
N ALA A 167 28.55 1.80 -28.49
CA ALA A 167 29.83 1.97 -27.84
C ALA A 167 30.98 1.49 -28.73
N THR A 168 32.15 2.08 -28.52
CA THR A 168 33.40 1.75 -29.23
C THR A 168 34.57 1.67 -28.26
N LEU A 169 35.55 0.84 -28.57
CA LEU A 169 36.87 0.81 -27.95
C LEU A 169 37.85 1.46 -28.93
N ALA A 170 38.39 2.63 -28.59
CA ALA A 170 39.26 3.37 -29.49
C ALA A 170 40.27 4.23 -28.73
N GLU A 171 41.39 4.56 -29.37
CA GLU A 171 42.42 5.43 -28.80
C GLU A 171 42.13 6.93 -28.97
N LYS A 172 41.10 7.26 -29.74
CA LYS A 172 40.73 8.64 -30.08
C LYS A 172 40.50 9.45 -28.81
N ASN A 173 41.27 10.53 -28.63
CA ASN A 173 41.24 11.40 -27.46
C ASN A 173 41.52 10.66 -26.13
N CYS A 174 42.22 9.52 -26.14
CA CYS A 174 42.52 8.71 -24.95
C CYS A 174 44.03 8.69 -24.62
N LYS A 175 44.78 9.71 -25.06
CA LYS A 175 46.22 9.90 -24.72
C LYS A 175 47.10 8.66 -24.98
N GLY A 176 46.84 7.94 -26.06
CA GLY A 176 47.59 6.74 -26.44
C GLY A 176 47.16 5.45 -25.72
N LYS A 177 46.08 5.49 -24.92
CA LYS A 177 45.42 4.29 -24.39
C LYS A 177 44.18 3.96 -25.21
N VAL A 178 43.67 2.74 -25.11
CA VAL A 178 42.33 2.39 -25.58
C VAL A 178 41.31 2.77 -24.52
N CYS A 179 40.25 3.48 -24.90
CA CYS A 179 39.13 3.81 -24.01
C CYS A 179 37.80 3.34 -24.58
N LEU A 180 36.88 2.99 -23.68
CA LEU A 180 35.46 2.90 -23.95
C LEU A 180 34.88 4.29 -24.19
N SER A 181 34.18 4.43 -25.32
CA SER A 181 33.35 5.59 -25.66
C SER A 181 31.92 5.14 -25.85
N VAL A 182 30.95 5.92 -25.38
CA VAL A 182 29.52 5.55 -25.42
C VAL A 182 28.71 6.72 -25.98
N TYR A 183 27.79 6.40 -26.88
CA TYR A 183 26.93 7.34 -27.59
C TYR A 183 25.48 6.87 -27.56
N THR A 184 24.56 7.82 -27.63
CA THR A 184 23.14 7.57 -27.84
C THR A 184 22.72 8.06 -29.22
N TYR A 185 21.78 7.36 -29.82
CA TYR A 185 21.27 7.64 -31.16
C TYR A 185 19.75 7.76 -31.08
N ILE A 186 19.22 8.89 -31.55
CA ILE A 186 17.77 9.07 -31.70
C ILE A 186 17.37 8.52 -33.06
N THR A 187 16.38 7.64 -33.08
CA THR A 187 15.85 7.04 -34.30
C THR A 187 14.35 7.30 -34.42
N ARG A 188 13.81 7.05 -35.62
CA ARG A 188 12.41 7.31 -35.92
C ARG A 188 11.49 6.41 -35.09
N GLY A 189 10.62 7.04 -34.30
CA GLY A 189 9.61 6.39 -33.48
C GLY A 189 8.19 6.59 -34.01
N PRO A 190 7.22 5.76 -33.58
CA PRO A 190 5.81 5.95 -33.93
C PRO A 190 5.22 7.24 -33.33
N TYR A 191 5.80 7.74 -32.24
CA TYR A 191 5.31 8.91 -31.51
C TYR A 191 5.98 10.23 -31.89
N ASP A 192 6.90 10.24 -32.88
CA ASP A 192 7.69 11.44 -33.22
C ASP A 192 6.85 12.68 -33.57
N ARG A 193 5.59 12.51 -33.99
CA ARG A 193 4.67 13.61 -34.30
C ARG A 193 4.14 14.34 -33.07
N THR A 194 4.06 13.67 -31.93
CA THR A 194 3.51 14.22 -30.67
C THR A 194 4.61 14.66 -29.71
N LEU A 195 5.86 14.25 -29.95
CA LEU A 195 7.01 14.62 -29.13
C LEU A 195 7.50 16.04 -29.44
N GLN A 196 8.10 16.67 -28.43
CA GLN A 196 8.76 17.96 -28.59
C GLN A 196 10.08 17.78 -29.35
N TRP A 197 10.43 18.75 -30.20
CA TRP A 197 11.69 18.71 -30.93
C TRP A 197 12.35 20.10 -30.93
N PRO A 198 13.70 20.18 -30.86
CA PRO A 198 14.64 19.07 -30.68
C PRO A 198 14.53 18.39 -29.30
N TYR A 199 15.10 17.19 -29.15
CA TYR A 199 15.22 16.48 -27.87
C TYR A 199 15.97 17.35 -26.85
N ARG A 200 15.41 17.45 -25.63
CA ARG A 200 15.81 18.44 -24.62
C ARG A 200 16.07 17.87 -23.23
N ARG A 201 15.96 16.55 -23.05
CA ARG A 201 16.12 15.92 -21.73
C ARG A 201 17.59 15.80 -21.34
N ARG A 202 17.88 16.07 -20.07
CA ARG A 202 19.17 15.75 -19.45
C ARG A 202 19.39 14.25 -19.61
N SER A 203 20.58 13.86 -20.04
CA SER A 203 20.93 12.48 -20.34
C SER A 203 22.24 12.11 -19.67
N THR A 204 22.21 11.07 -18.84
CA THR A 204 23.30 10.65 -17.97
C THR A 204 23.66 9.21 -18.30
N PHE A 205 24.91 8.99 -18.69
CA PHE A 205 25.51 7.69 -18.93
C PHE A 205 26.24 7.25 -17.67
N VAL A 206 26.03 6.00 -17.26
CA VAL A 206 26.65 5.43 -16.05
C VAL A 206 27.26 4.08 -16.42
N VAL A 207 28.58 3.96 -16.40
CA VAL A 207 29.25 2.65 -16.42
C VAL A 207 29.29 2.15 -14.99
N VAL A 208 28.68 0.99 -14.76
CA VAL A 208 28.38 0.50 -13.41
C VAL A 208 29.57 -0.28 -12.86
N ASP A 209 30.13 0.17 -11.74
CA ASP A 209 30.86 -0.71 -10.81
C ASP A 209 29.89 -1.77 -10.24
N GLN A 210 30.08 -3.02 -10.67
CA GLN A 210 29.26 -4.17 -10.32
C GLN A 210 29.75 -4.88 -9.04
N LYS A 211 30.93 -4.51 -8.51
CA LYS A 211 31.54 -5.14 -7.32
C LYS A 211 31.07 -4.44 -6.05
N THR A 212 31.28 -3.12 -5.94
CA THR A 212 30.91 -2.37 -4.74
C THR A 212 29.64 -1.56 -4.92
N ASN A 213 29.27 -1.22 -6.16
CA ASN A 213 28.14 -0.33 -6.47
C ASN A 213 28.27 1.08 -5.84
N HIS A 214 29.50 1.55 -5.63
CA HIS A 214 29.78 2.89 -5.08
C HIS A 214 30.53 3.79 -6.08
N HIS A 215 31.42 3.22 -6.90
CA HIS A 215 32.34 3.99 -7.74
C HIS A 215 31.97 3.90 -9.22
N HIS A 216 30.73 4.27 -9.56
CA HIS A 216 30.30 4.31 -10.95
C HIS A 216 31.01 5.42 -11.74
N LYS A 217 31.24 5.18 -13.04
CA LYS A 217 31.70 6.22 -13.95
C LYS A 217 30.50 6.92 -14.57
N VAL A 218 30.27 8.17 -14.19
CA VAL A 218 29.11 8.97 -14.61
C VAL A 218 29.55 10.07 -15.59
N ALA A 219 28.79 10.26 -16.66
CA ALA A 219 28.91 11.42 -17.56
C ALA A 219 27.54 11.91 -17.99
N GLU A 220 27.34 13.23 -17.93
CA GLU A 220 26.03 13.86 -18.15
C GLU A 220 26.10 14.90 -19.25
N MET A 221 25.05 14.93 -20.08
CA MET A 221 24.84 15.96 -21.08
C MET A 221 23.45 16.59 -20.95
N VAL A 222 23.39 17.90 -21.17
CA VAL A 222 22.16 18.66 -21.34
C VAL A 222 22.16 19.22 -22.77
N PRO A 223 21.24 18.80 -23.65
CA PRO A 223 21.26 19.19 -25.06
C PRO A 223 21.37 20.70 -25.32
N GLN A 224 20.76 21.52 -24.45
CA GLN A 224 20.76 22.98 -24.51
C GLN A 224 22.16 23.58 -24.31
N GLU A 225 23.04 22.92 -23.54
CA GLU A 225 24.38 23.38 -23.20
C GLU A 225 25.42 23.03 -24.28
N LEU A 226 25.12 22.08 -25.16
CA LEU A 226 26.05 21.59 -26.20
C LEU A 226 26.16 22.52 -27.42
N GLY A 227 25.34 23.57 -27.48
CA GLY A 227 25.38 24.60 -28.51
C GLY A 227 24.88 24.15 -29.89
N ARG A 228 24.86 25.09 -30.85
CA ARG A 228 24.24 24.88 -32.18
C ARG A 228 24.91 23.81 -33.04
N LYS A 229 26.20 23.53 -32.82
CA LYS A 229 26.94 22.53 -33.63
C LYS A 229 26.39 21.11 -33.44
N GLN A 230 25.90 20.78 -32.25
CA GLN A 230 25.36 19.46 -31.91
C GLN A 230 23.85 19.34 -32.07
N GLU A 231 23.17 20.40 -32.53
CA GLU A 231 21.71 20.41 -32.65
C GLU A 231 21.19 19.30 -33.58
N HIS A 232 21.94 18.95 -34.62
CA HIS A 232 21.57 17.92 -35.58
C HIS A 232 21.42 16.52 -34.94
N CYS A 233 22.11 16.23 -33.83
CA CYS A 233 21.96 14.97 -33.08
C CYS A 233 20.59 14.87 -32.38
N PHE A 234 19.97 16.01 -32.08
CA PHE A 234 18.75 16.10 -31.27
C PHE A 234 17.48 16.43 -32.07
N ARG A 235 17.59 16.73 -33.37
CA ARG A 235 16.44 17.04 -34.23
C ARG A 235 15.55 15.81 -34.44
N ARG A 236 14.34 16.04 -34.95
CA ARG A 236 13.45 14.94 -35.33
C ARG A 236 14.09 14.10 -36.45
N PRO A 237 14.26 12.79 -36.27
CA PRO A 237 14.83 11.91 -37.30
C PRO A 237 13.90 11.83 -38.52
N LYS A 238 14.48 11.90 -39.73
CA LYS A 238 13.73 11.93 -40.99
C LYS A 238 13.70 10.58 -41.70
N SER A 239 14.87 9.98 -41.91
CA SER A 239 15.06 8.74 -42.70
C SER A 239 15.76 7.65 -41.90
N GLY A 240 16.89 7.98 -41.25
CA GLY A 240 17.67 7.08 -40.40
C GLY A 240 17.85 7.63 -38.99
N PRO A 241 18.72 7.00 -38.17
CA PRO A 241 19.13 7.58 -36.91
C PRO A 241 19.83 8.92 -37.14
N ASN A 242 19.70 9.83 -36.18
CA ASN A 242 20.56 11.00 -36.14
C ASN A 242 22.01 10.60 -35.90
N GLU A 243 22.93 11.55 -36.08
CA GLU A 243 24.32 11.38 -35.64
C GLU A 243 24.37 11.12 -34.12
N GLY A 244 25.22 10.18 -33.72
CA GLY A 244 25.36 9.77 -32.33
C GLY A 244 26.00 10.85 -31.48
N ILE A 245 25.44 11.08 -30.29
CA ILE A 245 25.97 12.04 -29.32
C ILE A 245 26.29 11.33 -28.01
N GLY A 246 27.40 11.69 -27.37
CA GLY A 246 27.96 10.88 -26.30
C GLY A 246 29.28 11.39 -25.76
N PHE A 247 30.00 10.48 -25.13
CA PHE A 247 31.28 10.73 -24.50
C PHE A 247 32.36 9.86 -25.12
N THR A 248 33.33 10.52 -25.76
CA THR A 248 34.57 9.89 -26.20
C THR A 248 35.51 9.72 -25.00
N SER A 249 36.23 8.60 -24.93
CA SER A 249 37.20 8.32 -23.87
C SER A 249 36.62 8.34 -22.45
N LEU A 250 35.42 7.78 -22.27
CA LEU A 250 34.70 7.80 -21.00
C LEU A 250 35.42 7.02 -19.90
N LEU A 251 35.94 5.84 -20.23
CA LEU A 251 36.66 4.95 -19.30
C LEU A 251 37.80 4.26 -20.04
N SER A 252 39.02 4.26 -19.48
CA SER A 252 40.13 3.50 -20.10
C SER A 252 39.82 2.01 -20.04
N LEU A 253 40.30 1.26 -21.04
CA LEU A 253 40.16 -0.19 -21.06
C LEU A 253 40.89 -0.83 -19.86
N GLU A 254 42.05 -0.28 -19.48
CA GLU A 254 42.78 -0.66 -18.27
C GLU A 254 41.91 -0.55 -17.00
N ASP A 255 41.20 0.57 -16.82
CA ASP A 255 40.33 0.76 -15.66
C ASP A 255 39.08 -0.12 -15.72
N LEU A 256 38.54 -0.35 -16.92
CA LEU A 256 37.39 -1.20 -17.14
C LEU A 256 37.69 -2.66 -16.78
N GLU A 257 38.90 -3.13 -17.08
CA GLU A 257 39.35 -4.51 -16.84
C GLU A 257 39.99 -4.72 -15.45
N ASP A 258 40.22 -3.65 -14.70
CA ASP A 258 40.70 -3.71 -13.32
C ASP A 258 39.64 -4.34 -12.40
N LEU A 259 39.96 -5.53 -11.87
CA LEU A 259 39.09 -6.31 -10.99
C LEU A 259 38.76 -5.59 -9.66
N GLU A 260 39.58 -4.63 -9.24
CA GLU A 260 39.30 -3.83 -8.05
C GLU A 260 38.27 -2.73 -8.32
N LYS A 261 38.18 -2.25 -9.56
CA LYS A 261 37.20 -1.23 -9.98
C LYS A 261 35.82 -1.82 -10.29
N GLY A 262 35.74 -3.11 -10.58
CA GLY A 262 34.48 -3.85 -10.65
C GLY A 262 33.59 -3.55 -11.85
N TYR A 263 34.07 -2.84 -12.87
CA TYR A 263 33.29 -2.52 -14.07
C TYR A 263 33.03 -3.74 -14.96
N LEU A 264 34.04 -4.61 -15.11
CA LEU A 264 33.93 -5.90 -15.78
C LEU A 264 33.69 -7.01 -14.76
N PHE A 265 32.54 -7.67 -14.85
CA PHE A 265 32.18 -8.79 -13.97
C PHE A 265 31.56 -9.92 -14.78
N LYS A 266 32.05 -11.15 -14.59
CA LYS A 266 31.61 -12.34 -15.32
C LYS A 266 31.54 -12.12 -16.85
N ASP A 267 32.59 -11.55 -17.41
CA ASP A 267 32.70 -11.19 -18.83
C ASP A 267 31.56 -10.29 -19.35
N SER A 268 31.02 -9.44 -18.47
CA SER A 268 29.98 -8.48 -18.81
C SER A 268 30.22 -7.10 -18.23
N ILE A 269 29.79 -6.07 -18.96
CA ILE A 269 29.72 -4.68 -18.48
C ILE A 269 28.26 -4.21 -18.47
N ILE A 270 27.92 -3.32 -17.55
CA ILE A 270 26.59 -2.71 -17.47
C ILE A 270 26.71 -1.20 -17.65
N ILE A 271 25.89 -0.66 -18.57
CA ILE A 271 25.78 0.76 -18.84
C ILE A 271 24.33 1.18 -18.60
N HIS A 272 24.09 2.14 -17.70
CA HIS A 272 22.78 2.78 -17.58
C HIS A 272 22.73 4.06 -18.39
N PHE A 273 21.61 4.27 -19.08
CA PHE A 273 21.24 5.54 -19.68
C PHE A 273 20.03 6.09 -18.95
N ILE A 274 20.24 7.15 -18.19
CA ILE A 274 19.23 7.80 -17.34
C ILE A 274 18.89 9.13 -17.98
N THR A 275 17.61 9.45 -18.05
CA THR A 275 17.14 10.74 -18.53
C THR A 275 16.24 11.37 -17.51
N SER A 276 16.25 12.70 -17.44
CA SER A 276 15.30 13.47 -16.65
C SER A 276 14.88 14.71 -17.43
N ASP A 277 13.75 15.30 -17.06
CA ASP A 277 13.45 16.66 -17.48
C ASP A 277 14.55 17.62 -16.92
N VAL A 278 14.79 18.73 -17.63
CA VAL A 278 15.81 19.74 -17.30
C VAL A 278 15.23 20.76 -16.35
#